data_AF-A0A1G3KRL2-F1
#
_entry.id   AF-A0A1G3KRL2-F1
#
_cell.length_a   1.000
_cell.length_b   1.000
_cell.length_c   1.000
_cell.angle_alpha   90.00
_cell.angle_beta   90.00
_cell.angle_gamma   90.00
#
_symmetry.space_group_name_H-M   'P 1'
#
loop_
_entity.id
_entity.type
_entity.pdbx_description
1 polymer ?
#
loop_
_entity_poly.entity_id
_entity_poly.type
_entity_poly.pdbx_seq_one_letter_code
_entity_poly.pdbx_strand_id
1 'polypeptide(L)'
;MKKIIFLIMIVSAIASLSFAQWEGTGISVSGQDKDIVLLKDNEGHNFELVSKGTVSNEAAGKIKKMKDIFYKFEKISFTSLRFLVRDNGIVEAYLILSKLVADNADIHSFVPSGMVFYLNSSLSYDFRMVRNNVFFKIKGQFIGEKELLKKMSNAIENPVAYLEENSLESLKAKIELQQMEFEKMKQEFIFLRNGVLMLHNTGFLSGPKQIQTKKIERVIQLKNQNPGWKKEAISNKMESEKIDISEDEIGLILAIFFNEFE
;
A
#
# COMPACT_ATOMS: atom_id res chain seq x y z
N MET A 1 46.03 25.98 20.91
CA MET A 1 45.74 26.63 19.61
C MET A 1 46.24 25.73 18.48
N LYS A 2 45.46 25.66 17.39
CA LYS A 2 45.68 24.96 16.12
C LYS A 2 45.54 23.43 16.13
N LYS A 3 44.29 22.96 15.98
CA LYS A 3 43.96 21.66 15.38
C LYS A 3 44.22 21.78 13.87
N ILE A 4 45.21 21.06 13.36
CA ILE A 4 45.42 20.89 11.92
C ILE A 4 44.41 19.84 11.45
N ILE A 5 43.39 20.29 10.72
CA ILE A 5 42.47 19.41 10.01
C ILE A 5 43.21 18.91 8.78
N PHE A 6 43.53 17.62 8.76
CA PHE A 6 44.10 16.94 7.61
C PHE A 6 42.95 16.69 6.62
N LEU A 7 42.77 17.61 5.67
CA LEU A 7 41.88 17.43 4.52
C LEU A 7 42.57 16.41 3.59
N ILE A 8 42.21 15.14 3.72
CA ILE A 8 42.60 14.10 2.77
C ILE A 8 41.80 14.33 1.49
N MET A 9 42.37 15.09 0.56
CA MET A 9 41.91 15.19 -0.82
C MET A 9 42.44 13.96 -1.56
N ILE A 10 41.68 12.86 -1.56
CA ILE A 10 41.96 11.73 -2.46
C ILE A 10 41.51 12.16 -3.86
N VAL A 11 42.47 12.71 -4.62
CA VAL A 11 42.38 12.81 -6.08
C VAL A 11 42.70 11.41 -6.61
N SER A 12 41.76 10.48 -6.50
CA SER A 12 41.81 9.24 -7.27
C SER A 12 41.46 9.59 -8.70
N ALA A 13 42.37 9.28 -9.62
CA ALA A 13 42.23 9.48 -11.05
C ALA A 13 40.82 9.08 -11.52
N ILE A 14 40.03 10.08 -11.91
CA ILE A 14 38.71 9.90 -12.51
C ILE A 14 38.95 9.20 -13.85
N ALA A 15 38.72 7.90 -13.90
CA ALA A 15 38.73 7.14 -15.13
C ALA A 15 37.54 7.59 -15.98
N SER A 16 37.81 8.59 -16.83
CA SER A 16 37.16 8.84 -18.13
C SER A 16 35.65 8.63 -18.22
N LEU A 17 34.88 9.32 -17.37
CA LEU A 17 33.68 9.98 -17.87
C LEU A 17 34.16 11.32 -18.40
N SER A 18 34.15 11.51 -19.71
CA SER A 18 34.68 12.73 -20.30
C SER A 18 33.91 13.92 -19.73
N PHE A 19 34.61 14.85 -19.09
CA PHE A 19 34.01 16.11 -18.64
C PHE A 19 33.25 16.82 -19.77
N ALA A 20 33.67 16.59 -21.02
CA ALA A 20 33.04 17.09 -22.24
C ALA A 20 31.54 16.77 -22.35
N GLN A 21 31.07 15.60 -21.90
CA GLN A 21 29.65 15.24 -22.07
C GLN A 21 28.71 16.05 -21.17
N TRP A 22 29.25 16.66 -20.11
CA TRP A 22 28.51 17.50 -19.16
C TRP A 22 28.70 19.00 -19.46
N GLU A 23 29.56 19.34 -20.42
CA GLU A 23 29.80 20.72 -20.81
C GLU A 23 28.50 21.38 -21.31
N GLY A 24 28.23 22.61 -20.85
CA GLY A 24 27.00 23.33 -21.18
C GLY A 24 25.72 22.81 -20.50
N THR A 25 25.78 21.70 -19.74
CA THR A 25 24.61 21.20 -19.00
C THR A 25 24.43 21.85 -17.63
N GLY A 26 25.47 22.49 -17.09
CA GLY A 26 25.49 22.98 -15.71
C GLY A 26 25.56 21.86 -14.65
N ILE A 27 25.97 20.65 -15.07
CA ILE A 27 26.20 19.48 -14.23
C ILE A 27 27.71 19.20 -14.19
N SER A 28 28.20 18.81 -13.02
CA SER A 28 29.58 18.45 -12.78
C SER A 28 29.66 17.11 -12.06
N VAL A 29 30.77 16.38 -12.26
CA VAL A 29 31.07 15.15 -11.52
C VAL A 29 31.72 15.53 -10.19
N SER A 30 31.10 15.14 -9.08
CA SER A 30 31.59 15.40 -7.72
C SER A 30 32.34 14.21 -7.11
N GLY A 31 32.18 13.01 -7.67
CA GLY A 31 32.87 11.80 -7.24
C GLY A 31 32.43 10.57 -8.03
N GLN A 32 33.08 9.44 -7.76
CA GLN A 32 32.73 8.15 -8.34
C GLN A 32 33.04 7.03 -7.33
N ASP A 33 32.10 6.10 -7.18
CA ASP A 33 32.26 4.86 -6.42
C ASP A 33 31.76 3.68 -7.26
N LYS A 34 32.69 2.83 -7.71
CA LYS A 34 32.43 1.71 -8.63
C LYS A 34 31.66 2.18 -9.87
N ASP A 35 30.43 1.68 -10.04
CA ASP A 35 29.52 1.97 -11.16
C ASP A 35 28.63 3.19 -10.88
N ILE A 36 28.81 3.89 -9.76
CA ILE A 36 28.02 5.05 -9.35
C ILE A 36 28.84 6.32 -9.51
N VAL A 37 28.31 7.25 -10.28
CA VAL A 37 28.87 8.58 -10.50
C VAL A 37 28.04 9.57 -9.69
N LEU A 38 28.69 10.34 -8.83
CA LEU A 38 28.07 11.41 -8.08
C LEU A 38 28.09 12.67 -8.94
N LEU A 39 26.92 13.25 -9.15
CA LEU A 39 26.71 14.43 -9.97
C LEU A 39 26.18 15.57 -9.11
N LYS A 40 26.59 16.79 -9.45
CA LYS A 40 26.17 18.02 -8.80
C LYS A 40 25.86 19.09 -9.83
N ASP A 41 24.74 19.78 -9.66
CA ASP A 41 24.40 20.95 -10.49
C ASP A 41 24.83 22.28 -9.86
N ASN A 42 24.70 23.37 -10.63
CA ASN A 42 25.05 24.72 -10.20
C ASN A 42 24.21 25.24 -9.02
N GLU A 43 23.02 24.68 -8.80
CA GLU A 43 22.13 25.03 -7.68
C GLU A 43 22.51 24.27 -6.39
N GLY A 44 23.47 23.34 -6.50
CA GLY A 44 23.99 22.57 -5.37
C GLY A 44 23.26 21.24 -5.16
N HIS A 45 22.33 20.88 -6.04
CA HIS A 45 21.63 19.60 -5.97
C HIS A 45 22.57 18.44 -6.29
N ASN A 46 22.47 17.37 -5.51
CA ASN A 46 23.26 16.16 -5.71
C ASN A 46 22.35 15.01 -6.16
N PHE A 47 22.81 14.27 -7.15
CA PHE A 47 22.10 13.11 -7.71
C PHE A 47 23.11 12.10 -8.25
N GLU A 48 22.65 10.88 -8.46
CA GLU A 48 23.51 9.76 -8.81
C GLU A 48 23.26 9.31 -10.25
N LEU A 49 24.29 8.79 -10.90
CA LEU A 49 24.18 8.09 -12.16
C LEU A 49 24.84 6.71 -12.03
N VAL A 50 24.08 5.66 -12.28
CA VAL A 50 24.62 4.32 -12.46
C VAL A 50 25.08 4.18 -13.91
N SER A 51 26.38 4.07 -14.13
CA SER A 51 26.97 3.87 -15.45
C SER A 51 28.18 2.95 -15.39
N LYS A 52 28.22 1.97 -16.30
CA LYS A 52 29.36 1.07 -16.49
C LYS A 52 30.35 1.57 -17.57
N GLY A 53 30.11 2.75 -18.13
CA GLY A 53 30.91 3.29 -19.23
C GLY A 53 30.65 4.77 -19.50
N THR A 54 31.11 5.24 -20.66
CA THR A 54 30.94 6.63 -21.10
C THR A 54 29.48 6.97 -21.39
N VAL A 55 29.05 8.19 -21.05
CA VAL A 55 27.68 8.66 -21.24
C VAL A 55 27.64 9.49 -22.52
N SER A 56 26.67 9.25 -23.40
CA SER A 56 26.54 10.09 -24.59
C SER A 56 26.03 11.50 -24.25
N ASN A 57 26.37 12.50 -25.06
CA ASN A 57 25.83 13.86 -24.92
C ASN A 57 24.28 13.87 -24.95
N GLU A 58 23.68 12.97 -25.72
CA GLU A 58 22.23 12.80 -25.77
C GLU A 58 21.67 12.33 -24.41
N ALA A 59 22.29 11.32 -23.79
CA ALA A 59 21.89 10.84 -22.48
C ALA A 59 22.10 11.91 -21.39
N ALA A 60 23.21 12.65 -21.43
CA ALA A 60 23.44 13.78 -20.53
C ALA A 60 22.34 14.86 -20.67
N GLY A 61 21.93 15.18 -21.90
CA GLY A 61 20.82 16.08 -22.18
C GLY A 61 19.47 15.59 -21.61
N LYS A 62 19.18 14.29 -21.74
CA LYS A 62 17.99 13.65 -21.15
C LYS A 62 18.01 13.73 -19.62
N ILE A 63 19.15 13.43 -18.99
CA ILE A 63 19.34 13.54 -17.53
C ILE A 63 19.10 14.97 -17.06
N LYS A 64 19.70 15.96 -17.72
CA LYS A 64 19.47 17.38 -17.40
C LYS A 64 17.99 17.75 -17.47
N LYS A 65 17.31 17.38 -18.56
CA LYS A 65 15.87 17.66 -18.74
C LYS A 65 15.03 17.06 -17.63
N MET A 66 15.26 15.80 -17.27
CA MET A 66 14.51 15.12 -16.21
C MET A 66 14.79 15.74 -14.84
N LYS A 67 16.06 16.01 -14.50
CA LYS A 67 16.49 16.69 -13.28
C LYS A 67 15.76 18.03 -13.11
N ASP A 68 15.79 18.86 -14.14
CA ASP A 68 15.20 20.20 -14.11
C ASP A 68 13.68 20.17 -13.93
N ILE A 69 13.02 19.07 -14.30
CA ILE A 69 11.59 18.84 -14.01
C ILE A 69 11.41 18.44 -12.56
N PHE A 70 12.16 17.44 -12.08
CA PHE A 70 11.93 16.85 -10.76
C PHE A 70 12.27 17.78 -9.60
N TYR A 71 13.35 18.57 -9.70
CA TYR A 71 13.67 19.56 -8.67
C TYR A 71 12.70 20.75 -8.62
N LYS A 72 11.79 20.86 -9.60
CA LYS A 72 10.69 21.85 -9.58
C LYS A 72 9.40 21.31 -8.99
N PHE A 73 9.35 20.06 -8.55
CA PHE A 73 8.18 19.53 -7.88
C PHE A 73 7.90 20.26 -6.57
N GLU A 74 6.65 20.66 -6.36
CA GLU A 74 6.22 21.39 -5.17
C GLU A 74 5.62 20.47 -4.10
N LYS A 75 4.99 19.39 -4.53
CA LYS A 75 4.22 18.45 -3.70
C LYS A 75 4.88 17.08 -3.61
N ILE A 76 5.82 16.79 -4.50
CA ILE A 76 6.67 15.62 -4.49
C ILE A 76 8.07 16.03 -4.03
N SER A 77 8.53 15.47 -2.92
CA SER A 77 9.91 15.64 -2.44
C SER A 77 10.59 14.27 -2.37
N PHE A 78 11.89 14.24 -2.67
CA PHE A 78 12.69 13.02 -2.68
C PHE A 78 13.97 13.18 -1.88
N THR A 79 14.42 12.09 -1.23
CA THR A 79 15.73 12.01 -0.57
C THR A 79 16.84 11.71 -1.56
N SER A 80 16.52 11.00 -2.64
CA SER A 80 17.49 10.54 -3.63
C SER A 80 16.89 10.56 -5.03
N LEU A 81 17.69 11.03 -5.98
CA LEU A 81 17.44 10.96 -7.41
C LEU A 81 18.60 10.20 -8.06
N ARG A 82 18.29 9.05 -8.65
CA ARG A 82 19.27 8.20 -9.32
C ARG A 82 18.90 7.96 -10.76
N PHE A 83 19.85 8.15 -11.66
CA PHE A 83 19.70 7.86 -13.08
C PHE A 83 20.36 6.53 -13.46
N LEU A 84 19.78 5.88 -14.46
CA LEU A 84 20.36 4.71 -15.13
C LEU A 84 20.25 4.93 -16.64
N VAL A 85 21.33 4.71 -17.37
CA VAL A 85 21.31 4.73 -18.84
C VAL A 85 21.33 3.28 -19.32
N ARG A 86 20.29 2.88 -20.06
CA ARG A 86 20.22 1.55 -20.70
C ARG A 86 21.01 1.53 -22.01
N ASP A 87 21.42 0.35 -22.44
CA ASP A 87 22.18 0.15 -23.69
C ASP A 87 21.47 0.66 -24.95
N ASN A 88 20.14 0.75 -24.91
CA ASN A 88 19.31 1.29 -25.99
C ASN A 88 19.11 2.81 -25.94
N GLY A 89 19.85 3.53 -25.08
CA GLY A 89 19.79 4.99 -24.95
C GLY A 89 18.58 5.52 -24.17
N ILE A 90 17.77 4.65 -23.55
CA ILE A 90 16.72 5.05 -22.62
C ILE A 90 17.37 5.49 -21.30
N VAL A 91 16.98 6.66 -20.81
CA VAL A 91 17.38 7.15 -19.48
C VAL A 91 16.24 6.93 -18.50
N GLU A 92 16.51 6.22 -17.42
CA GLU A 92 15.60 6.03 -16.31
C GLU A 92 16.00 6.91 -15.13
N ALA A 93 15.01 7.37 -14.36
CA ALA A 93 15.19 8.07 -13.11
C ALA A 93 14.38 7.41 -12.01
N TYR A 94 15.05 7.10 -10.91
CA TYR A 94 14.50 6.52 -9.70
C TYR A 94 14.47 7.62 -8.63
N LEU A 95 13.26 7.99 -8.20
CA LEU A 95 13.02 8.98 -7.16
C LEU A 95 12.61 8.26 -5.88
N ILE A 96 13.48 8.28 -4.87
CA ILE A 96 13.15 7.77 -3.54
C ILE A 96 12.51 8.91 -2.75
N LEU A 97 11.22 8.78 -2.45
CA LEU A 97 10.41 9.88 -1.92
C LEU A 97 10.71 10.12 -0.43
N SER A 98 10.75 11.40 -0.04
CA SER A 98 10.74 11.85 1.36
C SER A 98 9.37 12.35 1.79
N LYS A 99 8.60 12.90 0.85
CA LYS A 99 7.26 13.45 1.09
C LYS A 99 6.47 13.44 -0.20
N LEU A 100 5.17 13.17 -0.09
CA LEU A 100 4.27 13.17 -1.24
C LEU A 100 2.88 13.62 -0.80
N VAL A 101 2.44 14.78 -1.27
CA VAL A 101 1.15 15.35 -0.90
C VAL A 101 0.22 15.42 -2.10
N ALA A 102 -0.96 14.80 -1.99
CA ALA A 102 -2.05 14.94 -2.96
C ALA A 102 -3.33 15.34 -2.24
N ASP A 103 -4.07 16.30 -2.78
CA ASP A 103 -5.34 16.80 -2.20
C ASP A 103 -5.24 17.15 -0.70
N ASN A 104 -4.10 17.74 -0.30
CA ASN A 104 -3.73 18.10 1.08
C ASN A 104 -3.56 16.91 2.06
N ALA A 105 -3.53 15.68 1.56
CA ALA A 105 -3.20 14.49 2.34
C ALA A 105 -1.78 14.00 2.00
N ASP A 106 -1.07 13.52 3.02
CA ASP A 106 0.18 12.79 2.79
C ASP A 106 -0.15 11.39 2.28
N ILE A 107 0.33 11.08 1.08
CA ILE A 107 0.12 9.80 0.41
C ILE A 107 1.44 9.05 0.18
N HIS A 108 2.53 9.46 0.83
CA HIS A 108 3.85 8.82 0.70
C HIS A 108 3.81 7.31 0.98
N SER A 109 3.05 6.89 2.00
CA SER A 109 2.92 5.49 2.41
C SER A 109 2.34 4.57 1.33
N PHE A 110 1.60 5.13 0.36
CA PHE A 110 1.05 4.37 -0.76
C PHE A 110 2.09 4.12 -1.87
N VAL A 111 3.30 4.69 -1.80
CA VAL A 111 4.35 4.57 -2.84
C VAL A 111 5.67 4.04 -2.24
N PRO A 112 5.70 2.78 -1.76
CA PRO A 112 6.79 2.26 -0.92
C PRO A 112 8.15 2.14 -1.64
N SER A 113 8.15 1.96 -2.96
CA SER A 113 9.38 1.81 -3.75
C SER A 113 9.85 3.10 -4.43
N GLY A 114 9.20 4.23 -4.13
CA GLY A 114 9.41 5.47 -4.86
C GLY A 114 8.81 5.46 -6.27
N MET A 115 9.26 6.40 -7.10
CA MET A 115 8.75 6.57 -8.46
C MET A 115 9.85 6.29 -9.49
N VAL A 116 9.47 5.67 -10.60
CA VAL A 116 10.35 5.44 -11.73
C VAL A 116 9.81 6.17 -12.94
N PHE A 117 10.67 7.00 -13.52
CA PHE A 117 10.44 7.70 -14.77
C PHE A 117 11.43 7.23 -15.82
N TYR A 118 11.05 7.28 -17.09
CA TYR A 118 11.94 6.96 -18.18
C TYR A 118 11.70 7.91 -19.35
N LEU A 119 12.78 8.29 -20.02
CA LEU A 119 12.77 9.21 -21.14
C LEU A 119 13.33 8.52 -22.39
N ASN A 120 12.44 8.30 -23.35
CA ASN A 120 12.75 7.91 -24.72
C ASN A 120 12.43 9.09 -25.67
N SER A 121 11.35 8.99 -26.47
CA SER A 121 10.73 10.09 -27.20
C SER A 121 9.89 11.00 -26.30
N SER A 122 9.31 10.47 -25.22
CA SER A 122 8.54 11.24 -24.23
C SER A 122 8.89 10.80 -22.80
N LEU A 123 8.65 11.69 -21.84
CA LEU A 123 8.82 11.36 -20.43
C LEU A 123 7.61 10.55 -19.98
N SER A 124 7.86 9.35 -19.47
CA SER A 124 6.83 8.44 -18.98
C SER A 124 7.19 7.92 -17.59
N TYR A 125 6.23 7.31 -16.90
CA TYR A 125 6.40 6.70 -15.60
C TYR A 125 5.79 5.29 -15.55
N ASP A 126 6.38 4.42 -14.74
CA ASP A 126 5.84 3.11 -14.34
C ASP A 126 6.33 2.80 -12.93
N PHE A 127 5.46 2.90 -11.94
CA PHE A 127 5.79 2.58 -10.55
C PHE A 127 4.63 1.89 -9.84
N ARG A 128 4.95 1.28 -8.70
CA ARG A 128 3.97 0.54 -7.89
C ARG A 128 3.43 1.40 -6.77
N MET A 129 2.14 1.25 -6.51
CA MET A 129 1.46 1.74 -5.33
C MET A 129 0.85 0.58 -4.54
N VAL A 130 0.53 0.82 -3.27
CA VAL A 130 -0.11 -0.15 -2.38
C VAL A 130 -1.23 0.50 -1.58
N ARG A 131 -2.38 -0.17 -1.46
CA ARG A 131 -3.48 0.23 -0.55
C ARG A 131 -4.12 -1.04 0.02
N ASN A 132 -4.29 -1.11 1.35
CA ASN A 132 -4.88 -2.28 2.03
C ASN A 132 -4.26 -3.61 1.57
N ASN A 133 -2.92 -3.67 1.48
CA ASN A 133 -2.13 -4.81 0.96
C ASN A 133 -2.29 -5.14 -0.53
N VAL A 134 -3.15 -4.42 -1.26
CA VAL A 134 -3.28 -4.53 -2.71
C VAL A 134 -2.19 -3.69 -3.39
N PHE A 135 -1.29 -4.36 -4.12
CA PHE A 135 -0.30 -3.71 -4.98
C PHE A 135 -0.85 -3.52 -6.39
N PHE A 136 -0.67 -2.33 -6.95
CA PHE A 136 -1.10 -1.99 -8.31
C PHE A 136 -0.08 -1.08 -8.99
N LYS A 137 -0.08 -1.04 -10.32
CA LYS A 137 0.87 -0.25 -11.11
C LYS A 137 0.23 1.02 -11.65
N ILE A 138 0.99 2.11 -11.59
CA ILE A 138 0.66 3.40 -12.19
C ILE A 138 1.62 3.62 -13.36
N LYS A 139 1.07 3.59 -14.58
CA LYS A 139 1.82 3.77 -15.83
C LYS A 139 1.22 4.85 -16.71
N GLY A 140 2.04 5.62 -17.41
CA GLY A 140 1.57 6.63 -18.36
C GLY A 140 2.63 7.64 -18.77
N GLN A 141 2.24 8.57 -19.64
CA GLN A 141 3.08 9.71 -20.01
C GLN A 141 2.98 10.80 -18.95
N PHE A 142 4.12 11.44 -18.65
CA PHE A 142 4.19 12.57 -17.73
C PHE A 142 3.80 13.85 -18.44
N ILE A 143 2.63 14.39 -18.06
CA ILE A 143 2.13 15.68 -18.54
C ILE A 143 2.55 16.81 -17.58
N GLY A 144 2.51 16.54 -16.28
CA GLY A 144 2.87 17.49 -15.23
C GLY A 144 2.57 16.92 -13.84
N GLU A 145 3.12 17.56 -12.81
CA GLU A 145 2.98 17.12 -11.41
C GLU A 145 1.51 17.01 -10.98
N LYS A 146 0.68 18.01 -11.31
CA LYS A 146 -0.75 18.02 -10.96
C LYS A 146 -1.53 16.82 -11.53
N GLU A 147 -1.32 16.50 -12.80
CA GLU A 147 -2.00 15.37 -13.45
C GLU A 147 -1.52 14.02 -12.92
N LEU A 148 -0.22 13.92 -12.59
CA LEU A 148 0.32 12.75 -11.92
C LEU A 148 -0.34 12.54 -10.55
N LEU A 149 -0.39 13.58 -9.71
CA LEU A 149 -1.01 13.51 -8.39
C LEU A 149 -2.49 13.16 -8.46
N LYS A 150 -3.24 13.78 -9.39
CA LYS A 150 -4.66 13.45 -9.61
C LYS A 150 -4.85 11.97 -9.96
N LYS A 151 -3.99 11.42 -10.83
CA LYS A 151 -4.02 10.00 -11.18
C LYS A 151 -3.72 9.10 -9.98
N MET A 152 -2.78 9.51 -9.14
CA MET A 152 -2.44 8.78 -7.92
C MET A 152 -3.59 8.81 -6.91
N SER A 153 -4.24 9.96 -6.68
CA SER A 153 -5.45 10.05 -5.85
C SER A 153 -6.55 9.11 -6.35
N ASN A 154 -6.85 9.16 -7.65
CA ASN A 154 -7.87 8.28 -8.26
C ASN A 154 -7.52 6.79 -8.10
N ALA A 155 -6.24 6.44 -8.18
CA ALA A 155 -5.80 5.06 -8.04
C ALA A 155 -5.79 4.59 -6.58
N ILE A 156 -5.53 5.50 -5.63
CA ILE A 156 -5.76 5.24 -4.21
C ILE A 156 -7.25 4.98 -4.02
N GLU A 157 -8.15 5.85 -4.49
CA GLU A 157 -9.60 5.70 -4.32
C GLU A 157 -10.15 4.41 -4.91
N ASN A 158 -9.71 4.04 -6.12
CA ASN A 158 -10.11 2.82 -6.81
C ASN A 158 -8.91 2.00 -7.33
N PRO A 159 -8.23 1.24 -6.45
CA PRO A 159 -7.07 0.42 -6.82
C PRO A 159 -7.39 -0.65 -7.86
N VAL A 160 -8.63 -1.16 -7.85
CA VAL A 160 -9.07 -2.28 -8.67
C VAL A 160 -9.03 -1.94 -10.16
N ALA A 161 -9.31 -0.68 -10.52
CA ALA A 161 -9.23 -0.20 -11.90
C ALA A 161 -7.80 -0.23 -12.48
N TYR A 162 -6.78 -0.38 -11.63
CA TYR A 162 -5.37 -0.38 -12.00
C TYR A 162 -4.72 -1.78 -11.88
N LEU A 163 -5.53 -2.81 -11.59
CA LEU A 163 -5.07 -4.19 -11.58
C LEU A 163 -5.03 -4.73 -13.00
N GLU A 164 -3.91 -5.36 -13.38
CA GLU A 164 -3.83 -6.08 -14.64
C GLU A 164 -4.66 -7.37 -14.53
N GLU A 165 -5.59 -7.59 -15.48
CA GLU A 165 -6.42 -8.79 -15.50
C GLU A 165 -5.55 -10.06 -15.47
N ASN A 166 -5.89 -10.97 -14.55
CA ASN A 166 -5.22 -12.26 -14.36
C ASN A 166 -3.76 -12.19 -13.88
N SER A 167 -3.28 -11.05 -13.39
CA SER A 167 -2.03 -10.99 -12.62
C SER A 167 -2.20 -11.66 -11.25
N LEU A 168 -1.11 -12.20 -10.68
CA LEU A 168 -1.11 -12.77 -9.32
C LEU A 168 -1.57 -11.72 -8.29
N GLU A 169 -1.18 -10.47 -8.50
CA GLU A 169 -1.60 -9.31 -7.73
C GLU A 169 -3.11 -9.08 -7.84
N SER A 170 -3.69 -9.16 -9.04
CA SER A 170 -5.15 -9.03 -9.22
C SER A 170 -5.93 -10.14 -8.52
N LEU A 171 -5.41 -11.38 -8.52
CA LEU A 171 -6.03 -12.50 -7.83
C LEU A 171 -5.96 -12.33 -6.32
N LYS A 172 -4.80 -11.93 -5.78
CA LYS A 172 -4.65 -11.60 -4.36
C LYS A 172 -5.59 -10.48 -3.93
N ALA A 173 -5.67 -9.42 -4.72
CA ALA A 173 -6.57 -8.30 -4.46
C ALA A 173 -8.05 -8.73 -4.46
N LYS A 174 -8.46 -9.55 -5.44
CA LYS A 174 -9.82 -10.12 -5.46
C LYS A 174 -10.10 -10.96 -4.21
N ILE A 175 -9.13 -11.76 -3.75
CA ILE A 175 -9.26 -12.56 -2.52
C ILE A 175 -9.41 -11.64 -1.30
N GLU A 176 -8.56 -10.62 -1.15
CA GLU A 176 -8.63 -9.67 -0.02
C GLU A 176 -9.96 -8.90 0.00
N LEU A 177 -10.42 -8.42 -1.17
CA LEU A 177 -11.71 -7.75 -1.31
C LEU A 177 -12.87 -8.69 -0.94
N GLN A 178 -12.86 -9.93 -1.44
CA GLN A 178 -13.87 -10.93 -1.10
C GLN A 178 -13.86 -11.27 0.40
N GLN A 179 -12.69 -11.35 1.03
CA GLN A 179 -12.57 -11.58 2.48
C GLN A 179 -13.18 -10.41 3.28
N MET A 180 -12.91 -9.17 2.87
CA MET A 180 -13.50 -7.99 3.51
C MET A 180 -15.03 -7.95 3.34
N GLU A 181 -15.54 -8.24 2.15
CA GLU A 181 -16.99 -8.35 1.90
C GLU A 181 -17.63 -9.48 2.69
N PHE A 182 -16.97 -10.65 2.76
CA PHE A 182 -17.42 -11.80 3.53
C PHE A 182 -17.51 -11.49 5.03
N GLU A 183 -16.48 -10.87 5.61
CA GLU A 183 -16.51 -10.48 7.03
C GLU A 183 -17.59 -9.42 7.29
N LYS A 184 -17.77 -8.44 6.39
CA LYS A 184 -18.87 -7.47 6.50
C LYS A 184 -20.24 -8.18 6.47
N MET A 185 -20.46 -9.06 5.51
CA MET A 185 -21.71 -9.82 5.40
C MET A 185 -21.96 -10.70 6.63
N LYS A 186 -20.90 -11.31 7.18
CA LYS A 186 -20.98 -12.10 8.41
C LYS A 186 -21.38 -11.23 9.61
N GLN A 187 -20.85 -10.02 9.74
CA GLN A 187 -21.26 -9.08 10.79
C GLN A 187 -22.73 -8.65 10.64
N GLU A 188 -23.15 -8.30 9.43
CA GLU A 188 -24.55 -7.95 9.14
C GLU A 188 -25.49 -9.12 9.45
N PHE A 189 -25.08 -10.34 9.13
CA PHE A 189 -25.85 -11.55 9.43
C PHE A 189 -25.93 -11.86 10.93
N ILE A 190 -24.84 -11.67 11.69
CA ILE A 190 -24.86 -11.77 13.16
C ILE A 190 -25.82 -10.74 13.75
N PHE A 191 -25.75 -9.49 13.27
CA PHE A 191 -26.66 -8.43 13.71
C PHE A 191 -28.12 -8.80 13.45
N LEU A 192 -28.44 -9.27 12.25
CA LEU A 192 -29.78 -9.72 11.89
C LEU A 192 -30.25 -10.88 12.78
N ARG A 193 -29.43 -11.92 12.96
CA ARG A 193 -29.76 -13.06 13.84
C ARG A 193 -30.05 -12.63 15.27
N ASN A 194 -29.24 -11.74 15.82
CA ASN A 194 -29.43 -11.21 17.17
C ASN A 194 -30.70 -10.35 17.26
N GLY A 195 -31.00 -9.58 16.21
CA GLY A 195 -32.27 -8.84 16.09
C GLY A 195 -33.48 -9.76 16.10
N VAL A 196 -33.46 -10.86 15.33
CA VAL A 196 -34.53 -11.86 15.30
C VAL A 196 -34.68 -12.54 16.66
N LEU A 197 -33.57 -12.96 17.30
CA LEU A 197 -33.59 -13.50 18.66
C LEU A 197 -34.26 -12.53 19.64
N MET A 198 -33.88 -11.24 19.60
CA MET A 198 -34.44 -10.23 20.50
C MET A 198 -35.94 -10.03 20.27
N LEU A 199 -36.37 -9.94 19.02
CA LEU A 199 -37.78 -9.75 18.66
C LEU A 199 -38.67 -10.91 19.13
N HIS A 200 -38.14 -12.14 19.10
CA HIS A 200 -38.87 -13.33 19.51
C HIS A 200 -38.68 -13.68 21.00
N ASN A 201 -37.63 -13.17 21.66
CA ASN A 201 -37.44 -13.28 23.11
C ASN A 201 -38.30 -12.26 23.85
N THR A 202 -39.60 -12.49 23.85
CA THR A 202 -40.60 -11.66 24.53
C THR A 202 -41.27 -12.45 25.64
N GLY A 203 -41.43 -11.83 26.80
CA GLY A 203 -42.16 -12.41 27.92
C GLY A 203 -43.59 -11.89 27.96
N PHE A 204 -44.52 -12.64 28.57
CA PHE A 204 -45.95 -12.30 28.64
C PHE A 204 -46.24 -10.86 29.15
N LEU A 205 -45.35 -10.28 29.97
CA LEU A 205 -45.46 -8.91 30.49
C LEU A 205 -44.21 -8.05 30.22
N SER A 206 -43.27 -8.50 29.41
CA SER A 206 -42.04 -7.76 29.11
C SER A 206 -41.75 -7.76 27.61
N GLY A 207 -41.48 -6.57 27.05
CA GLY A 207 -41.12 -6.40 25.65
C GLY A 207 -39.83 -7.13 25.24
N PRO A 208 -39.42 -6.99 23.97
CA PRO A 208 -38.25 -7.67 23.39
C PRO A 208 -37.00 -7.55 24.27
N LYS A 209 -36.37 -8.67 24.61
CA LYS A 209 -35.16 -8.72 25.44
C LYS A 209 -34.00 -9.36 24.69
N GLN A 210 -32.84 -8.73 24.78
CA GLN A 210 -31.63 -9.27 24.19
C GLN A 210 -31.09 -10.45 25.01
N ILE A 211 -30.85 -11.58 24.35
CA ILE A 211 -30.09 -12.69 24.94
C ILE A 211 -28.61 -12.33 24.90
N GLN A 212 -27.89 -12.48 26.01
CA GLN A 212 -26.47 -12.14 26.09
C GLN A 212 -25.64 -13.01 25.13
N THR A 213 -24.71 -12.40 24.40
CA THR A 213 -23.87 -13.08 23.39
C THR A 213 -23.15 -14.32 23.95
N LYS A 214 -22.62 -14.24 25.17
CA LYS A 214 -21.95 -15.37 25.83
C LYS A 214 -22.85 -16.60 26.01
N LYS A 215 -24.15 -16.39 26.27
CA LYS A 215 -25.14 -17.47 26.40
C LYS A 215 -25.38 -18.13 25.03
N ILE A 216 -25.57 -17.32 23.99
CA ILE A 216 -25.77 -17.77 22.60
C ILE A 216 -24.57 -18.60 22.14
N GLU A 217 -23.36 -18.06 22.28
CA GLU A 217 -22.11 -18.73 21.90
C GLU A 217 -21.94 -20.07 22.61
N ARG A 218 -22.29 -20.13 23.90
CA ARG A 218 -22.16 -21.37 24.66
C ARG A 218 -23.14 -22.45 24.19
N VAL A 219 -24.41 -22.10 23.95
CA VAL A 219 -25.40 -23.05 23.40
C VAL A 219 -24.96 -23.58 22.03
N ILE A 220 -24.46 -22.70 21.15
CA ILE A 220 -23.92 -23.09 19.83
C ILE A 220 -22.73 -24.03 20.00
N GLN A 221 -21.80 -23.72 20.91
CA GLN A 221 -20.64 -24.56 21.17
C GLN A 221 -21.04 -25.95 21.66
N LEU A 222 -21.98 -26.05 22.60
CA LEU A 222 -22.48 -27.31 23.12
C LEU A 222 -23.14 -28.15 22.01
N LYS A 223 -23.96 -27.52 21.16
CA LYS A 223 -24.60 -28.18 20.02
C LYS A 223 -23.61 -28.61 18.94
N ASN A 224 -22.54 -27.85 18.70
CA ASN A 224 -21.46 -28.25 17.79
C ASN A 224 -20.62 -29.41 18.35
N GLN A 225 -20.42 -29.46 19.67
CA GLN A 225 -19.72 -30.56 20.35
C GLN A 225 -20.55 -31.85 20.31
N ASN A 226 -21.87 -31.73 20.44
CA ASN A 226 -22.78 -32.86 20.30
C ASN A 226 -24.09 -32.44 19.61
N PRO A 227 -24.21 -32.68 18.29
CA PRO A 227 -25.41 -32.33 17.52
C PRO A 227 -26.69 -33.02 18.02
N GLY A 228 -26.58 -34.13 18.76
CA GLY A 228 -27.71 -34.85 19.33
C GLY A 228 -28.30 -34.22 20.59
N TRP A 229 -27.64 -33.22 21.18
CA TRP A 229 -28.15 -32.57 22.39
C TRP A 229 -29.42 -31.76 22.09
N LYS A 230 -30.47 -32.08 22.86
CA LYS A 230 -31.75 -31.38 22.86
C LYS A 230 -31.77 -30.31 23.96
N LYS A 231 -32.79 -29.46 23.93
CA LYS A 231 -33.04 -28.34 24.86
C LYS A 231 -32.75 -28.67 26.33
N GLU A 232 -33.34 -29.75 26.86
CA GLU A 232 -33.17 -30.19 28.26
C GLU A 232 -31.71 -30.54 28.61
N ALA A 233 -31.01 -31.26 27.72
CA ALA A 233 -29.62 -31.65 27.94
C ALA A 233 -28.69 -30.42 27.94
N ILE A 234 -28.98 -29.44 27.07
CA ILE A 234 -28.26 -28.16 27.03
C ILE A 234 -28.56 -27.36 28.30
N SER A 235 -29.82 -27.29 28.73
CA SER A 235 -30.24 -26.60 29.95
C SER A 235 -29.49 -27.12 31.18
N ASN A 236 -29.54 -28.43 31.42
CA ASN A 236 -28.81 -29.10 32.50
C ASN A 236 -27.30 -28.81 32.47
N LYS A 237 -26.72 -28.75 31.26
CA LYS A 237 -25.30 -28.45 31.10
C LYS A 237 -24.97 -26.99 31.45
N MET A 238 -25.80 -26.04 31.01
CA MET A 238 -25.65 -24.62 31.31
C MET A 238 -25.80 -24.34 32.81
N GLU A 239 -26.74 -25.00 33.49
CA GLU A 239 -26.90 -24.94 34.95
C GLU A 239 -25.67 -25.47 35.69
N SER A 240 -25.12 -26.61 35.25
CA SER A 240 -23.88 -27.16 35.82
C SER A 240 -22.68 -26.20 35.72
N GLU A 241 -22.73 -25.29 34.74
CA GLU A 241 -21.73 -24.26 34.49
C GLU A 241 -22.08 -22.92 35.14
N LYS A 242 -23.19 -22.86 35.89
CA LYS A 242 -23.72 -21.67 36.56
C LYS A 242 -24.03 -20.53 35.58
N ILE A 243 -24.43 -20.87 34.35
CA ILE A 243 -24.88 -19.91 33.35
C ILE A 243 -26.41 -19.93 33.35
N ASP A 244 -27.00 -18.89 33.95
CA ASP A 244 -28.45 -18.70 33.96
C ASP A 244 -28.97 -18.45 32.54
N ILE A 245 -29.92 -19.24 32.07
CA ILE A 245 -30.58 -19.13 30.75
C ILE A 245 -31.91 -19.89 30.82
N SER A 246 -32.98 -19.37 30.21
CA SER A 246 -34.25 -20.10 30.19
C SER A 246 -34.28 -21.16 29.07
N GLU A 247 -35.13 -22.17 29.23
CA GLU A 247 -35.36 -23.16 28.16
C GLU A 247 -35.92 -22.53 26.88
N ASP A 248 -36.74 -21.48 27.00
CA ASP A 248 -37.25 -20.71 25.87
C ASP A 248 -36.11 -20.00 25.12
N GLU A 249 -35.17 -19.39 25.85
CA GLU A 249 -33.98 -18.78 25.25
C GLU A 249 -33.13 -19.82 24.51
N ILE A 250 -32.94 -21.02 25.10
CA ILE A 250 -32.25 -22.15 24.45
C ILE A 250 -33.01 -22.57 23.18
N GLY A 251 -34.33 -22.75 23.25
CA GLY A 251 -35.17 -23.15 22.13
C GLY A 251 -35.09 -22.15 20.96
N LEU A 252 -35.15 -20.85 21.26
CA LEU A 252 -34.99 -19.79 20.26
C LEU A 252 -33.60 -19.84 19.58
N ILE A 253 -32.53 -20.08 20.35
CA ILE A 253 -31.19 -20.23 19.80
C ILE A 253 -31.13 -21.48 18.90
N LEU A 254 -31.70 -22.60 19.31
CA LEU A 254 -31.74 -23.83 18.51
C LEU A 254 -32.52 -23.64 17.21
N ALA A 255 -33.66 -22.95 17.25
CA ALA A 255 -34.45 -22.65 16.06
C ALA A 255 -33.67 -21.79 15.06
N ILE A 256 -33.03 -20.73 15.51
CA ILE A 256 -32.37 -19.75 14.62
C ILE A 256 -31.03 -20.25 14.09
N PHE A 257 -30.27 -21.01 14.89
CA PHE A 257 -28.92 -21.45 14.51
C PHE A 257 -28.87 -22.85 13.93
N PHE A 258 -29.81 -23.72 14.30
CA PHE A 258 -29.80 -25.14 13.93
C PHE A 258 -31.10 -25.60 13.26
N ASN A 259 -32.07 -24.70 13.06
CA ASN A 259 -33.37 -25.01 12.45
C ASN A 259 -34.15 -26.09 13.23
N GLU A 260 -34.03 -26.09 14.56
CA GLU A 260 -34.72 -27.00 15.48
C GLU A 260 -35.81 -26.26 16.26
N PHE A 261 -37.07 -26.60 16.01
CA PHE A 261 -38.23 -25.87 16.56
C PHE A 261 -38.94 -26.61 17.72
N GLU A 262 -38.33 -27.67 18.24
CA GLU A 262 -38.90 -28.57 19.27
C GLU A 262 -38.58 -28.15 20.72
#